data_AF-A0A2V7YE04-F1
#
_entry.id   AF-A0A2V7YE04-F1
#
_cell.length_a   1.000
_cell.length_b   1.000
_cell.length_c   1.000
_cell.angle_alpha   90.00
_cell.angle_beta   90.00
_cell.angle_gamma   90.00
#
_symmetry.space_group_name_H-M   'P 1'
#
loop_
_entity.id
_entity.type
_entity.pdbx_description
1 polymer ?
#
loop_
_entity_poly.entity_id
_entity_poly.type
_entity_poly.pdbx_seq_one_letter_code
_entity_poly.pdbx_strand_id
1 'polypeptide(L)'
;MNMREEVTFSRNADGIMIPSGERVLIPQGSHGTITQSLGGSYTLITDRGLMIRISGREVEAIGKTPQNVPELQQGEEVTPEKLEQLVWEQLKTCYDPEIPVNIVDLGLVYL
;
A
#
# COMPACT_ATOMS: atom_id res chain seq x y z
N MET A 1 -2.13 -18.13 19.89
CA MET A 1 -0.75 -17.61 19.72
C MET A 1 -0.79 -16.74 18.47
N ASN A 2 -0.69 -15.42 18.60
CA ASN A 2 -0.65 -14.56 17.41
C ASN A 2 0.70 -14.78 16.74
N MET A 3 0.70 -15.57 15.67
CA MET A 3 1.86 -15.85 14.86
C MET A 3 2.27 -14.53 14.21
N ARG A 4 3.28 -13.88 14.78
CA ARG A 4 3.91 -12.70 14.21
C ARG A 4 4.59 -13.15 12.92
N GLU A 5 4.15 -12.61 11.79
CA GLU A 5 4.71 -12.96 10.49
C GLU A 5 6.02 -12.19 10.31
N GLU A 6 7.14 -12.90 10.49
CA GLU A 6 8.48 -12.38 10.19
C GLU A 6 8.72 -12.42 8.68
N VAL A 7 9.25 -11.33 8.14
CA VAL A 7 9.60 -11.21 6.72
C VAL A 7 11.01 -10.66 6.56
N THR A 8 11.67 -11.12 5.51
CA THR A 8 12.97 -10.63 5.07
C THR A 8 12.81 -9.96 3.72
N PHE A 9 13.41 -8.78 3.56
CA PHE A 9 13.33 -8.02 2.33
C PHE A 9 14.19 -8.67 1.23
N SER A 10 13.57 -9.13 0.15
CA SER A 10 14.22 -9.78 -0.99
C SER A 10 14.99 -8.80 -1.89
N ARG A 11 14.61 -7.51 -1.87
CA ARG A 11 15.26 -6.40 -2.58
C ARG A 11 15.20 -5.12 -1.75
N ASN A 12 15.93 -4.09 -2.19
CA ASN A 12 15.73 -2.74 -1.67
C ASN A 12 14.29 -2.29 -1.94
N ALA A 13 13.67 -1.68 -0.94
CA ALA A 13 12.29 -1.23 -1.03
C ALA A 13 12.08 0.16 -0.44
N ASP A 14 11.18 0.93 -1.04
CA ASP A 14 10.73 2.20 -0.47
C ASP A 14 9.57 1.97 0.50
N GLY A 15 9.61 2.66 1.63
CA GLY A 15 8.56 2.63 2.64
C GLY A 15 8.30 4.00 3.25
N ILE A 16 7.25 4.08 4.05
CA ILE A 16 6.88 5.30 4.80
C ILE A 16 7.01 5.02 6.28
N MET A 17 7.82 5.81 6.99
CA MET A 17 7.97 5.69 8.43
C MET A 17 6.70 6.16 9.15
N ILE A 18 6.24 5.40 10.13
CA ILE A 18 5.11 5.75 10.99
C ILE A 18 5.66 6.21 12.35
N PRO A 19 5.21 7.35 12.91
CA PRO A 19 4.13 8.23 12.42
C PRO A 19 4.60 9.41 11.56
N SER A 20 5.90 9.58 11.33
CA SER A 20 6.45 10.81 10.72
C SER A 20 6.03 11.04 9.27
N GLY A 21 5.67 9.98 8.53
CA GLY A 21 5.36 10.05 7.10
C GLY A 21 6.60 10.16 6.21
N GLU A 22 7.80 10.08 6.76
CA GLU A 22 9.05 10.21 6.02
C GLU A 22 9.28 9.00 5.10
N ARG A 23 9.73 9.25 3.86
CA ARG A 23 10.15 8.19 2.95
C ARG A 23 11.48 7.61 3.41
N VAL A 24 11.53 6.29 3.54
CA VAL A 24 12.72 5.57 3.96
C VAL A 24 13.04 4.47 2.96
N LEU A 25 14.32 4.31 2.68
CA LEU A 25 14.83 3.20 1.89
C LEU A 25 15.18 2.05 2.83
N ILE A 26 14.54 0.90 2.64
CA ILE A 26 14.83 -0.33 3.36
C ILE A 26 15.81 -1.16 2.55
N PRO A 27 17.02 -1.44 3.06
CA PRO A 27 17.99 -2.28 2.37
C PRO A 27 17.52 -3.74 2.24
N GLN A 28 17.90 -4.40 1.16
CA GLN A 28 17.77 -5.84 0.98
C GLN A 28 18.38 -6.59 2.17
N GLY A 29 17.74 -7.68 2.59
CA GLY A 29 18.16 -8.49 3.73
C GLY A 29 17.78 -7.90 5.09
N SER A 30 17.12 -6.74 5.15
CA SER A 30 16.51 -6.26 6.38
C SER A 30 15.41 -7.21 6.84
N HIS A 31 15.24 -7.34 8.16
CA HIS A 31 14.17 -8.13 8.75
C HIS A 31 13.15 -7.21 9.41
N GLY A 32 11.89 -7.68 9.39
CA GLY A 32 10.81 -7.01 10.08
C GLY A 32 9.68 -7.97 10.40
N THR A 33 8.87 -7.59 11.35
CA THR A 33 7.65 -8.31 11.72
C THR A 33 6.43 -7.55 11.22
N ILE A 34 5.57 -8.21 10.44
CA ILE A 34 4.29 -7.62 10.02
C ILE A 34 3.37 -7.53 11.25
N THR A 35 2.92 -6.32 11.55
CA THR A 35 1.97 -6.04 12.64
C THR A 35 0.56 -5.80 12.15
N GLN A 36 0.40 -5.33 10.91
CA GLN A 36 -0.90 -5.06 10.31
C GLN A 36 -0.86 -5.30 8.79
N SER A 37 -1.96 -5.83 8.26
CA SER A 37 -2.22 -5.96 6.83
C SER A 37 -3.58 -5.34 6.54
N LEU A 38 -3.61 -4.25 5.78
CA LEU A 38 -4.84 -3.52 5.44
C LEU A 38 -4.82 -3.10 3.97
N GLY A 39 -5.75 -3.64 3.19
CA GLY A 39 -6.03 -3.20 1.81
C GLY A 39 -4.81 -3.12 0.90
N GLY A 40 -3.94 -4.14 0.89
CA GLY A 40 -2.71 -4.15 0.08
C GLY A 40 -1.54 -3.34 0.65
N SER A 41 -1.68 -2.80 1.86
CA SER A 41 -0.57 -2.19 2.61
C SER A 41 -0.24 -2.97 3.88
N TYR A 42 1.05 -3.04 4.19
CA TYR A 42 1.61 -3.79 5.30
C TYR A 42 2.38 -2.85 6.22
N THR A 43 2.08 -2.91 7.51
CA THR A 43 2.85 -2.22 8.53
C THR A 43 3.80 -3.21 9.17
N LEU A 44 5.08 -2.87 9.20
CA LEU A 44 6.18 -3.68 9.68
C LEU A 44 6.88 -2.96 10.82
N ILE A 45 7.31 -3.71 11.83
CA ILE A 45 8.30 -3.25 12.81
C ILE A 45 9.63 -3.89 12.44
N THR A 46 10.62 -3.07 12.11
CA THR A 46 12.00 -3.51 11.85
C THR A 46 12.69 -3.95 13.14
N ASP A 47 13.79 -4.70 13.04
CA ASP A 47 14.60 -5.10 14.20
C ASP A 47 15.11 -3.90 15.03
N ARG A 48 15.22 -2.72 14.41
CA ARG A 48 15.60 -1.47 15.08
C ARG A 48 14.44 -0.81 15.82
N GLY A 49 13.27 -1.43 15.84
CA GLY A 49 12.05 -0.90 16.45
C GLY A 49 11.32 0.16 15.62
N LEU A 50 11.78 0.47 14.40
CA LEU A 50 11.11 1.43 13.53
C LEU A 50 9.88 0.81 12.88
N MET A 51 8.76 1.55 12.89
CA MET A 51 7.53 1.16 12.21
C MET A 51 7.51 1.75 10.79
N ILE A 52 7.31 0.89 9.80
CA ILE A 52 7.34 1.24 8.38
C ILE A 52 6.09 0.68 7.70
N ARG A 53 5.41 1.52 6.93
CA ARG A 53 4.34 1.11 6.02
C ARG A 53 4.91 0.87 4.62
N ILE A 54 4.55 -0.27 4.03
CA ILE A 54 4.86 -0.65 2.66
C ILE A 54 3.56 -0.90 1.91
N SER A 55 3.48 -0.43 0.67
CA SER A 55 2.29 -0.55 -0.16
C SER A 55 2.66 -0.61 -1.63
N GLY A 56 1.71 -0.99 -2.48
CA GLY A 56 1.92 -1.01 -3.91
C GLY A 56 2.93 -2.08 -4.33
N ARG A 57 3.80 -1.77 -5.30
CA ARG A 57 4.81 -2.73 -5.80
C ARG A 57 5.87 -3.12 -4.77
N GLU A 58 6.07 -2.29 -3.75
CA GLU A 58 7.09 -2.52 -2.73
C GLU A 58 6.76 -3.71 -1.82
N VAL A 59 5.49 -4.15 -1.78
CA VAL A 59 5.11 -5.35 -1.02
C VAL A 59 5.68 -6.64 -1.62
N GLU A 60 6.11 -6.63 -2.88
CA GLU A 60 6.86 -7.75 -3.48
C GLU A 60 8.19 -7.99 -2.77
N ALA A 61 8.79 -6.94 -2.21
CA ALA A 61 10.04 -7.06 -1.47
C ALA A 61 9.88 -7.93 -0.21
N ILE A 62 8.67 -8.02 0.34
CA ILE A 62 8.36 -8.89 1.49
C ILE A 62 7.64 -10.19 1.08
N GLY A 63 7.64 -10.52 -0.21
CA GLY A 63 7.01 -11.75 -0.73
C GLY A 63 5.48 -11.71 -0.78
N LYS A 64 4.87 -10.53 -0.69
CA LYS A 64 3.42 -10.34 -0.84
C LYS A 64 3.09 -9.90 -2.26
N THR A 65 1.88 -10.20 -2.71
CA THR A 65 1.39 -9.76 -4.03
C THR A 65 0.80 -8.36 -3.91
N PRO A 66 1.21 -7.40 -4.75
CA PRO A 66 0.58 -6.07 -4.80
C PRO A 66 -0.90 -6.19 -5.08
N GLN A 67 -1.71 -5.52 -4.26
CA GLN A 67 -3.15 -5.37 -4.50
C GLN A 67 -3.44 -3.91 -4.84
N ASN A 68 -4.39 -3.69 -5.74
CA ASN A 68 -4.93 -2.37 -6.08
C ASN A 68 -3.87 -1.36 -6.52
N VAL A 69 -2.84 -1.80 -7.26
CA VAL A 69 -1.90 -0.89 -7.91
C VAL A 69 -2.54 -0.44 -9.23
N PRO A 70 -2.82 0.86 -9.44
CA PRO A 70 -3.21 1.34 -10.74
C PRO A 70 -2.11 0.99 -11.74
N GLU A 71 -2.43 0.18 -12.74
CA GLU A 71 -1.53 -0.12 -13.85
C GLU A 71 -1.43 1.09 -14.77
N LEU A 72 -0.61 2.08 -14.37
CA LEU A 72 -0.13 3.08 -15.30
C LEU A 72 0.98 2.46 -16.13
N GLN A 73 0.71 2.22 -17.41
CA GLN A 73 1.74 1.78 -18.35
C GLN A 73 2.78 2.91 -18.49
N GLN A 74 4.06 2.59 -18.27
CA GLN A 74 5.13 3.57 -18.43
C GLN A 74 5.15 4.04 -19.89
N GLY A 75 4.87 5.33 -20.12
CA GLY A 75 4.91 5.95 -21.44
C GLY A 75 3.55 6.36 -22.03
N GLU A 76 2.42 6.09 -21.36
CA GLU A 76 1.16 6.72 -21.75
C GLU A 76 1.14 8.19 -21.32
N GLU A 77 0.86 9.10 -22.26
CA GLU A 77 0.46 10.46 -21.92
C GLU A 77 -0.84 10.39 -21.13
N VAL A 78 -0.77 10.64 -19.83
CA VAL A 78 -1.94 10.69 -18.98
C VAL A 78 -2.67 11.99 -19.28
N THR A 79 -3.70 11.93 -20.14
CA THR A 79 -4.60 13.08 -20.33
C THR A 79 -5.40 13.34 -19.05
N PRO A 80 -5.89 14.58 -18.81
CA PRO A 80 -6.70 14.90 -17.64
C PRO A 80 -7.91 13.96 -17.47
N GLU A 81 -8.56 13.60 -18.58
CA GLU A 81 -9.73 12.71 -18.58
C GLU A 81 -9.34 11.28 -18.18
N LYS A 82 -8.17 10.82 -18.63
CA LYS A 82 -7.66 9.50 -18.26
C LYS A 82 -7.26 9.47 -16.79
N LEU A 83 -6.64 10.54 -16.30
CA LEU A 83 -6.32 10.69 -14.88
C LEU A 83 -7.58 10.63 -14.02
N GLU A 84 -8.60 11.41 -14.40
CA GLU A 84 -9.89 11.42 -13.71
C GLU A 84 -10.52 10.03 -13.68
N GLN A 85 -10.54 9.31 -14.81
CA GLN A 85 -11.05 7.94 -14.87
C GLN A 85 -10.30 7.03 -13.88
N LEU A 86 -8.97 7.09 -13.84
CA LEU A 86 -8.16 6.27 -12.95
C LEU A 86 -8.40 6.60 -11.46
N VAL A 87 -8.57 7.88 -11.14
CA VAL A 87 -8.90 8.33 -9.78
C VAL A 87 -10.26 7.77 -9.37
N TRP A 88 -11.29 7.88 -10.22
CA TRP A 88 -12.62 7.34 -9.93
C TRP A 88 -12.60 5.82 -9.74
N GLU A 89 -11.91 5.08 -10.60
CA GLU A 89 -11.79 3.62 -10.47
C GLU A 89 -11.06 3.23 -9.18
N GLN A 90 -10.04 3.98 -8.77
CA GLN A 90 -9.36 3.73 -7.49
C GLN A 90 -10.29 4.02 -6.30
N LEU A 91 -11.05 5.12 -6.33
CA LEU A 91 -11.98 5.48 -5.25
C LEU A 91 -13.10 4.45 -5.06
N LYS A 92 -13.56 3.79 -6.14
CA LYS A 92 -14.52 2.68 -6.06
C LYS A 92 -13.98 1.44 -5.33
N THR A 93 -12.67 1.35 -5.13
CA THR A 93 -12.07 0.26 -4.31
C THR A 93 -12.08 0.56 -2.81
N CYS A 94 -12.48 1.77 -2.40
CA CYS A 94 -12.61 2.15 -1.01
C CYS A 94 -14.03 1.84 -0.52
N TYR A 95 -14.13 0.95 0.46
CA TYR A 95 -15.39 0.52 1.06
C TYR A 95 -15.56 1.07 2.47
N ASP A 96 -16.80 1.37 2.81
CA ASP A 96 -17.18 1.53 4.22
C ASP A 96 -17.12 0.15 4.91
N PRO A 97 -16.49 0.03 6.09
CA PRO A 97 -16.36 -1.27 6.75
C PRO A 97 -17.68 -1.83 7.30
N GLU A 98 -18.69 -0.99 7.50
CA GLU A 98 -20.02 -1.39 8.00
C GLU A 98 -21.03 -1.63 6.87
N ILE A 99 -20.83 -0.99 5.72
CA ILE A 99 -21.77 -1.03 4.59
C ILE A 99 -21.11 -1.71 3.37
N PRO A 100 -21.69 -2.77 2.79
CA PRO A 100 -21.10 -3.53 1.68
C PRO A 100 -21.23 -2.83 0.31
N VAL A 101 -21.02 -1.51 0.28
CA VAL A 101 -21.06 -0.64 -0.91
C VAL A 101 -19.87 0.33 -0.85
N ASN A 102 -19.25 0.66 -1.99
CA ASN A 102 -18.10 1.56 -2.01
C ASN A 102 -18.50 3.03 -1.82
N ILE A 103 -17.55 3.88 -1.41
CA ILE A 103 -17.80 5.29 -1.09
C ILE A 103 -18.29 6.12 -2.29
N VAL A 104 -17.97 5.70 -3.52
CA VAL A 104 -18.39 6.37 -4.75
C VAL A 104 -19.87 6.10 -5.01
N ASP A 105 -20.27 4.83 -5.00
CA ASP A 105 -21.66 4.42 -5.22
C ASP A 105 -22.58 4.82 -4.06
N LEU A 106 -22.02 5.02 -2.85
CA LEU A 106 -22.73 5.62 -1.72
C LEU A 106 -22.93 7.14 -1.87
N GLY A 107 -22.30 7.79 -2.85
CA GLY A 107 -22.40 9.24 -3.06
C GLY A 107 -21.64 10.08 -2.03
N LEU A 108 -20.57 9.53 -1.44
CA LEU A 108 -19.74 10.23 -0.44
C LEU A 108 -18.59 11.05 -1.06
N VAL A 109 -18.38 10.93 -2.38
CA VAL A 109 -17.36 11.66 -3.14
C VAL A 109 -18.03 12.81 -3.90
N TYR A 110 -17.52 14.02 -3.71
CA TYR A 110 -18.01 15.24 -4.36
C TYR A 110 -16.94 15.82 -5.30
N LEU A 111 -17.39 16.49 -6.36
CA LEU A 111 -16.56 17.24 -7.30
C LEU A 111 -16.27 18.66 -6.81
#